data_AF-A0A9W8J938-F1
#
_entry.id   AF-A0A9W8J938-F1
#
_cell.length_a   1.000
_cell.length_b   1.000
_cell.length_c   1.000
_cell.angle_alpha   90.00
_cell.angle_beta   90.00
_cell.angle_gamma   90.00
#
_symmetry.space_group_name_H-M   'P 1'
#
loop_
_entity.id
_entity.type
_entity.pdbx_description
1 polymer ?
#
loop_
_entity_poly.entity_id
_entity_poly.type
_entity_poly.pdbx_seq_one_letter_code
_entity_poly.pdbx_strand_id
1 'polypeptide(L)'
;MALLSRFIVAAFALAATVQGAPQELGQPGQPSSDPCARIGGKKWVAPSEVRACFTSVRVNETVKANILDVINKTLNFHTSTNYQIRAPQPFTSDVRVNLPTELERIKRQFYRSEYDFHVDLSRTLKRTNDGHAAWTFACYDSLFVNYVPTPLSLLTSPNGTQNVHISPEAFNVSSAEFPDQMDVWQNALPGRLNGQLETVGVDVLYGKPANTLTQI
;
A
#
# COMPACT_ATOMS: atom_id res chain seq x y z
N MET A 1 -51.94 -16.46 53.65
CA MET A 1 -52.32 -16.17 52.25
C MET A 1 -51.85 -14.77 51.93
N ALA A 2 -50.82 -14.66 51.08
CA ALA A 2 -50.10 -13.43 50.78
C ALA A 2 -50.89 -12.54 49.83
N LEU A 3 -50.85 -11.22 50.03
CA LEU A 3 -51.16 -10.24 48.99
C LEU A 3 -49.93 -9.35 48.78
N LEU A 4 -49.15 -9.74 47.77
CA LEU A 4 -48.15 -8.90 47.13
C LEU A 4 -48.87 -7.90 46.20
N SER A 5 -48.83 -6.61 46.49
CA SER A 5 -49.04 -5.58 45.47
C SER A 5 -47.69 -5.22 44.87
N ARG A 6 -47.42 -5.77 43.68
CA ARG A 6 -46.26 -5.38 42.85
C ARG A 6 -46.65 -4.18 42.00
N PHE A 7 -45.95 -3.07 42.19
CA PHE A 7 -45.92 -1.95 41.25
C PHE A 7 -45.28 -2.41 39.94
N ILE A 8 -46.02 -2.36 38.84
CA ILE A 8 -45.47 -2.50 37.49
C ILE A 8 -45.21 -1.09 36.98
N VAL A 9 -43.94 -0.67 36.98
CA VAL A 9 -43.48 0.51 36.24
C VAL A 9 -43.26 0.08 34.80
N ALA A 10 -44.14 0.49 33.89
CA ALA A 10 -43.93 0.33 32.45
C ALA A 10 -42.98 1.43 31.97
N ALA A 11 -41.70 1.08 31.77
CA ALA A 11 -40.74 1.94 31.09
C ALA A 11 -40.95 1.83 29.57
N PHE A 12 -41.55 2.86 28.96
CA PHE A 12 -41.57 3.01 27.51
C PHE A 12 -40.15 3.37 27.04
N ALA A 13 -39.45 2.42 26.44
CA ALA A 13 -38.22 2.68 25.71
C ALA A 13 -38.56 3.38 24.38
N LEU A 14 -38.22 4.66 24.26
CA LEU A 14 -38.18 5.37 22.97
C LEU A 14 -37.00 4.81 22.17
N ALA A 15 -37.28 3.94 21.20
CA ALA A 15 -36.31 3.58 20.18
C ALA A 15 -36.15 4.77 19.22
N ALA A 16 -35.08 5.56 19.39
CA ALA A 16 -34.68 6.55 18.41
C ALA A 16 -34.15 5.83 17.17
N THR A 17 -34.95 5.76 16.12
CA THR A 17 -34.49 5.33 14.80
C THR A 17 -33.56 6.38 14.23
N VAL A 18 -32.25 6.13 14.26
CA VAL A 18 -31.26 6.90 13.49
C VAL A 18 -31.51 6.57 12.02
N GLN A 19 -32.25 7.44 11.33
CA GLN A 19 -32.30 7.43 9.88
C GLN A 19 -30.95 7.93 9.37
N GLY A 20 -30.08 7.00 8.96
CA GLY A 20 -28.90 7.34 8.18
C GLY A 20 -29.33 8.01 6.88
N ALA A 21 -28.78 9.19 6.59
CA ALA A 21 -28.98 9.85 5.31
C ALA A 21 -28.50 8.91 4.18
N PRO A 22 -29.26 8.73 3.09
CA PRO A 22 -28.80 7.96 1.96
C PRO A 22 -27.54 8.61 1.38
N GLN A 23 -26.47 7.82 1.25
CA GLN A 23 -25.30 8.22 0.48
C GLN A 23 -25.76 8.52 -0.95
N GLU A 24 -25.50 9.73 -1.44
CA GLU A 24 -25.65 10.07 -2.87
C GLU A 24 -24.74 9.13 -3.69
N LEU A 25 -25.33 8.06 -4.18
CA LEU A 25 -24.84 7.35 -5.36
C LEU A 25 -24.89 8.34 -6.51
N GLY A 26 -23.76 8.51 -7.20
CA GLY A 26 -23.54 9.54 -8.21
C GLY A 26 -24.66 9.65 -9.28
N GLN A 27 -24.76 10.84 -9.85
CA GLN A 27 -25.77 11.22 -10.85
C GLN A 27 -25.94 10.17 -11.98
N PRO A 28 -27.18 9.83 -12.35
CA PRO A 28 -27.45 8.95 -13.48
C PRO A 28 -27.19 9.71 -14.79
N GLY A 29 -26.17 9.32 -15.55
CA GLY A 29 -25.94 9.93 -16.88
C GLY A 29 -24.56 9.82 -17.54
N GLN A 30 -23.57 9.15 -16.94
CA GLN A 30 -22.31 8.88 -17.63
C GLN A 30 -21.91 7.42 -17.46
N PRO A 31 -22.06 6.56 -18.49
CA PRO A 31 -21.40 5.28 -18.51
C PRO A 31 -19.93 5.49 -18.88
N SER A 32 -19.16 6.14 -18.00
CA SER A 32 -17.75 5.77 -17.93
C SER A 32 -17.76 4.36 -17.37
N SER A 33 -17.55 3.36 -18.22
CA SER A 33 -17.36 1.96 -17.81
C SER A 33 -16.57 1.92 -16.51
N ASP A 34 -17.19 1.51 -15.41
CA ASP A 34 -16.51 1.37 -14.11
C ASP A 34 -15.23 0.53 -14.33
N PRO A 35 -14.03 1.13 -14.18
CA PRO A 35 -12.80 0.41 -14.45
C PRO A 35 -12.60 -0.75 -13.46
N CYS A 36 -13.22 -0.68 -12.28
CA CYS A 36 -13.19 -1.74 -11.28
C CYS A 36 -14.07 -2.92 -11.69
N ALA A 37 -15.28 -2.68 -12.20
CA ALA A 37 -16.14 -3.74 -12.74
C ALA A 37 -15.48 -4.54 -13.88
N ARG A 38 -14.66 -3.90 -14.71
CA ARG A 38 -13.91 -4.58 -15.79
C ARG A 38 -12.90 -5.61 -15.31
N ILE A 39 -12.38 -5.45 -14.10
CA ILE A 39 -11.37 -6.33 -13.52
C ILE A 39 -11.92 -7.24 -12.43
N GLY A 40 -13.15 -6.99 -11.97
CA GLY A 40 -13.82 -7.79 -10.95
C GLY A 40 -13.89 -9.27 -11.33
N GLY A 41 -13.56 -10.14 -10.37
CA GLY A 41 -13.62 -11.60 -10.52
C GLY A 41 -12.54 -12.21 -11.42
N LYS A 42 -11.64 -11.41 -12.00
CA LYS A 42 -10.50 -11.94 -12.77
C LYS A 42 -9.40 -12.41 -11.85
N LYS A 43 -8.78 -13.55 -12.19
CA LYS A 43 -7.60 -14.08 -11.51
C LYS A 43 -6.36 -13.21 -11.75
N TRP A 44 -6.17 -12.78 -13.00
CA TRP A 44 -5.00 -11.99 -13.44
C TRP A 44 -5.46 -10.75 -14.20
N VAL A 45 -4.84 -9.61 -13.90
CA VAL A 45 -5.17 -8.31 -14.48
C VAL A 45 -3.90 -7.49 -14.65
N ALA A 46 -3.86 -6.61 -15.66
CA ALA A 46 -2.68 -5.78 -15.87
C ALA A 46 -2.57 -4.71 -14.77
N PRO A 47 -1.36 -4.35 -14.30
CA PRO A 47 -1.17 -3.27 -13.32
C PRO A 47 -1.80 -1.94 -13.73
N SER A 48 -1.87 -1.66 -15.04
CA SER A 48 -2.50 -0.46 -15.59
C SER A 48 -4.03 -0.46 -15.41
N GLU A 49 -4.69 -1.61 -15.53
CA GLU A 49 -6.13 -1.73 -15.31
C GLU A 49 -6.47 -1.59 -13.82
N VAL A 50 -5.65 -2.17 -12.95
CA VAL A 50 -5.75 -1.99 -11.49
C VAL A 50 -5.56 -0.52 -11.11
N ARG A 51 -4.54 0.14 -11.68
CA ARG A 51 -4.31 1.58 -11.49
C ARG A 51 -5.51 2.41 -11.93
N ALA A 52 -6.13 2.07 -13.07
CA ALA A 52 -7.31 2.76 -13.57
C ALA A 52 -8.51 2.61 -12.62
N CYS A 53 -8.71 1.43 -12.02
CA CYS A 53 -9.71 1.22 -10.98
C CYS A 53 -9.44 2.08 -9.74
N PHE A 54 -8.25 2.04 -9.16
CA PHE A 54 -7.97 2.77 -7.92
C PHE A 54 -8.01 4.29 -8.06
N THR A 55 -7.67 4.79 -9.25
CA THR A 55 -7.71 6.23 -9.51
C THR A 55 -9.10 6.72 -9.96
N SER A 56 -10.10 5.83 -10.06
CA SER A 56 -11.48 6.20 -10.43
C SER A 56 -12.26 6.83 -9.27
N VAL A 57 -11.93 6.47 -8.01
CA VAL A 57 -12.63 6.94 -6.82
C VAL A 57 -12.10 8.31 -6.39
N ARG A 58 -12.98 9.30 -6.32
CA ARG A 58 -12.67 10.67 -5.91
C ARG A 58 -12.54 10.81 -4.40
N VAL A 59 -11.72 11.77 -3.98
CA VAL A 59 -11.55 12.06 -2.56
C VAL A 59 -12.83 12.60 -1.94
N ASN A 60 -13.22 12.02 -0.81
CA ASN A 60 -14.23 12.61 0.06
C ASN A 60 -13.51 13.46 1.12
N GLU A 61 -13.60 14.79 1.01
CA GLU A 61 -12.85 15.71 1.88
C GLU A 61 -13.24 15.60 3.37
N THR A 62 -14.50 15.23 3.68
CA THR A 62 -14.92 14.97 5.06
C THR A 62 -14.24 13.73 5.63
N VAL A 63 -14.20 12.64 4.85
CA VAL A 63 -13.53 11.39 5.25
C VAL A 63 -12.02 11.62 5.37
N LYS A 64 -11.39 12.31 4.41
CA LYS A 64 -9.98 12.69 4.46
C LYS A 64 -9.65 13.50 5.72
N ALA A 65 -10.47 14.49 6.06
CA ALA A 65 -10.27 15.28 7.28
C ALA A 65 -10.35 14.42 8.54
N ASN A 66 -11.33 13.51 8.62
CA ASN A 66 -11.48 12.59 9.75
C ASN A 66 -10.29 11.62 9.86
N ILE A 67 -9.81 11.08 8.73
CA ILE A 67 -8.63 10.20 8.70
C ILE A 67 -7.41 10.94 9.25
N LEU A 68 -7.17 12.17 8.79
CA LEU A 68 -6.03 12.97 9.24
C LEU A 68 -6.12 13.34 10.72
N ASP A 69 -7.32 13.62 11.24
CA ASP A 69 -7.53 13.86 12.67
C ASP A 69 -7.19 12.62 13.52
N VAL A 70 -7.68 11.44 13.12
CA VAL A 70 -7.37 10.18 13.79
C VAL A 70 -5.87 9.91 13.77
N ILE A 71 -5.22 10.03 12.60
CA ILE A 71 -3.77 9.80 12.46
C ILE A 71 -2.97 10.77 13.32
N ASN A 72 -3.34 12.05 13.31
CA ASN A 72 -2.65 13.06 14.13
C ASN A 72 -2.75 12.73 15.62
N LYS A 73 -3.91 12.28 16.09
CA LYS A 73 -4.11 11.83 17.48
C LYS A 73 -3.31 10.57 17.80
N THR A 74 -3.34 9.57 16.90
CA THR A 74 -2.61 8.32 17.07
C THR A 74 -1.11 8.54 17.09
N LEU A 75 -0.56 9.33 16.18
CA LEU A 75 0.89 9.52 16.06
C LEU A 75 1.45 10.56 17.02
N ASN A 76 0.64 11.20 17.87
CA ASN A 76 1.11 12.27 18.76
C ASN A 76 2.24 11.82 19.71
N PHE A 77 2.34 10.52 20.02
CA PHE A 77 3.41 9.95 20.83
C PHE A 77 4.69 9.61 20.03
N HIS A 78 4.65 9.62 18.70
CA HIS A 78 5.75 9.19 17.85
C HIS A 78 6.92 10.18 17.93
N THR A 79 8.17 9.70 17.95
CA THR A 79 9.37 10.56 18.15
C THR A 79 9.52 11.65 17.08
N SER A 80 9.05 11.40 15.85
CA SER A 80 8.95 12.38 14.74
C SER A 80 7.91 13.49 14.93
N THR A 81 7.20 13.57 16.06
CA THR A 81 6.34 14.72 16.41
C THR A 81 7.02 15.71 17.35
N ASN A 82 8.08 15.30 18.07
CA ASN A 82 8.68 16.10 19.12
C ASN A 82 10.22 16.01 19.19
N TYR A 83 10.76 14.82 19.47
CA TYR A 83 12.15 14.60 19.85
C TYR A 83 13.06 14.57 18.62
N GLN A 84 12.72 13.73 17.63
CA GLN A 84 13.60 13.46 16.49
C GLN A 84 13.81 14.71 15.62
N ILE A 85 12.83 15.62 15.60
CA ILE A 85 12.90 16.91 14.91
C ILE A 85 14.04 17.79 15.46
N ARG A 86 14.35 17.65 16.76
CA ARG A 86 15.32 18.47 17.49
C ARG A 86 16.51 17.66 18.00
N ALA A 87 16.74 16.47 17.45
CA ALA A 87 17.77 15.55 17.93
C ALA A 87 19.15 16.26 17.91
N PRO A 88 19.88 16.33 19.04
CA PRO A 88 21.18 16.99 19.10
C PRO A 88 22.29 16.09 18.51
N GLN A 89 23.54 16.54 18.55
CA GLN A 89 24.69 15.66 18.28
C GLN A 89 24.69 14.43 19.21
N PRO A 90 25.08 13.23 18.73
CA PRO A 90 25.57 12.89 17.39
C PRO A 90 24.48 12.61 16.33
N PHE A 91 23.20 12.65 16.71
CA PHE A 91 22.05 12.23 15.89
C PHE A 91 21.61 13.26 14.84
N THR A 92 22.52 14.14 14.43
CA THR A 92 22.19 15.20 13.46
C THR A 92 22.02 14.71 12.03
N SER A 93 22.60 13.54 11.72
CA SER A 93 22.48 12.84 10.45
C SER A 93 21.28 11.89 10.38
N ASP A 94 20.57 11.68 11.49
CA ASP A 94 19.47 10.72 11.54
C ASP A 94 18.24 11.25 10.79
N VAL A 95 17.30 10.34 10.51
CA VAL A 95 16.03 10.68 9.86
C VAL A 95 15.28 11.73 10.67
N ARG A 96 14.91 12.85 10.02
CA ARG A 96 14.15 13.95 10.63
C ARG A 96 12.90 14.31 9.84
N VAL A 97 11.88 13.46 9.94
CA VAL A 97 10.54 13.81 9.47
C VAL A 97 9.83 14.61 10.55
N ASN A 98 9.18 15.71 10.16
CA ASN A 98 8.27 16.47 11.02
C ASN A 98 6.83 16.09 10.66
N LEU A 99 6.31 15.05 11.33
CA LEU A 99 4.98 14.52 11.02
C LEU A 99 3.86 15.57 11.14
N PRO A 100 3.82 16.44 12.17
CA PRO A 100 2.81 17.50 12.24
C PRO A 100 2.79 18.40 11.00
N THR A 101 3.96 18.79 10.51
CA THR A 101 4.08 19.64 9.31
C THR A 101 3.63 18.89 8.04
N GLU A 102 4.01 17.63 7.92
CA GLU A 102 3.63 16.80 6.76
C GLU A 102 2.13 16.48 6.74
N LEU A 103 1.51 16.21 7.88
CA LEU A 103 0.06 16.00 7.96
C LEU A 103 -0.72 17.28 7.60
N GLU A 104 -0.23 18.46 8.02
CA GLU A 104 -0.80 19.74 7.60
C GLU A 104 -0.60 20.03 6.11
N ARG A 105 0.51 19.59 5.51
CA ARG A 105 0.70 19.61 4.05
C ARG A 105 -0.34 18.74 3.36
N ILE A 106 -0.48 17.47 3.79
CA ILE A 106 -1.42 16.52 3.20
C ILE A 106 -2.86 17.03 3.30
N LYS A 107 -3.22 17.66 4.42
CA LYS A 107 -4.54 18.27 4.63
C LYS A 107 -4.90 19.29 3.55
N ARG A 108 -3.95 20.18 3.21
CA ARG A 108 -4.14 21.27 2.23
C ARG A 108 -4.01 20.82 0.78
N GLN A 109 -3.40 19.67 0.55
CA GLN A 109 -3.16 19.17 -0.79
C GLN A 109 -4.46 18.65 -1.42
N PHE A 110 -4.68 19.05 -2.67
CA PHE A 110 -5.72 18.48 -3.50
C PHE A 110 -5.23 17.15 -4.09
N TYR A 111 -6.07 16.12 -4.01
CA TYR A 111 -5.79 14.80 -4.60
C TYR A 111 -6.87 14.48 -5.62
N ARG A 112 -6.43 13.93 -6.76
CA ARG A 112 -7.35 13.56 -7.84
C ARG A 112 -8.20 12.35 -7.49
N SER A 113 -7.65 11.43 -6.69
CA SER A 113 -8.27 10.18 -6.27
C SER A 113 -7.94 9.82 -4.81
N GLU A 114 -8.78 9.00 -4.18
CA GLU A 114 -8.52 8.42 -2.84
C GLU A 114 -7.18 7.67 -2.84
N TYR A 115 -6.87 6.98 -3.94
CA TYR A 115 -5.61 6.27 -4.08
C TYR A 115 -4.39 7.19 -3.92
N ASP A 116 -4.39 8.33 -4.61
CA ASP A 116 -3.27 9.29 -4.53
C ASP A 116 -3.11 9.84 -3.11
N PHE A 117 -4.22 10.10 -2.41
CA PHE A 117 -4.22 10.54 -1.01
C PHE A 117 -3.59 9.48 -0.08
N HIS A 118 -4.04 8.23 -0.14
CA HIS A 118 -3.53 7.17 0.73
C HIS A 118 -2.08 6.80 0.42
N VAL A 119 -1.63 6.93 -0.83
CA VAL A 119 -0.22 6.75 -1.20
C VAL A 119 0.66 7.84 -0.61
N ASP A 120 0.27 9.11 -0.68
CA ASP A 120 1.04 10.21 -0.10
C ASP A 120 1.17 10.03 1.41
N LEU A 121 0.08 9.68 2.08
CA LEU A 121 0.07 9.38 3.51
C LEU A 121 0.98 8.19 3.88
N SER A 122 0.89 7.07 3.14
CA SER A 122 1.77 5.89 3.35
C SER A 122 3.24 6.22 3.14
N ARG A 123 3.58 6.95 2.07
CA ARG A 123 4.96 7.38 1.79
C ARG A 123 5.48 8.35 2.86
N THR A 124 4.63 9.25 3.35
CA THR A 124 4.98 10.20 4.41
C THR A 124 5.37 9.47 5.69
N LEU A 125 4.61 8.46 6.11
CA LEU A 125 4.98 7.68 7.30
C LEU A 125 6.23 6.82 7.06
N LYS A 126 6.38 6.18 5.90
CA LYS A 126 7.59 5.39 5.58
C LYS A 126 8.88 6.21 5.64
N ARG A 127 8.83 7.51 5.38
CA ARG A 127 10.00 8.40 5.51
C ARG A 127 10.52 8.50 6.94
N THR A 128 9.74 8.12 7.97
CA THR A 128 10.25 8.06 9.35
C THR A 128 11.25 6.93 9.55
N ASN A 129 11.32 5.98 8.61
CA ASN A 129 12.14 4.77 8.69
C ASN A 129 11.85 3.92 9.95
N ASP A 130 10.59 3.92 10.39
CA ASP A 130 10.09 3.08 11.49
C ASP A 130 9.08 2.07 10.93
N GLY A 131 9.40 0.78 11.05
CA GLY A 131 8.54 -0.31 10.60
C GLY A 131 7.19 -0.39 11.32
N HIS A 132 7.05 0.23 12.50
CA HIS A 132 5.79 0.30 13.25
C HIS A 132 4.93 1.50 12.83
N ALA A 133 5.53 2.52 12.20
CA ALA A 133 4.84 3.71 11.73
C ALA A 133 4.38 3.51 10.27
N ALA A 134 3.29 2.77 10.10
CA ALA A 134 2.73 2.46 8.80
C ALA A 134 1.29 2.97 8.66
N TRP A 135 0.93 3.39 7.44
CA TRP A 135 -0.46 3.61 7.04
C TRP A 135 -0.87 2.52 6.06
N THR A 136 -1.93 1.81 6.45
CA THR A 136 -2.55 0.76 5.67
C THR A 136 -4.04 1.02 5.65
N PHE A 137 -4.62 1.09 4.45
CA PHE A 137 -6.06 1.30 4.27
C PHE A 137 -6.70 -0.01 3.83
N ALA A 138 -7.74 -0.47 4.52
CA ALA A 138 -8.29 -1.80 4.34
C ALA A 138 -8.76 -2.09 2.89
N CYS A 139 -9.35 -1.12 2.19
CA CYS A 139 -9.78 -1.31 0.79
C CYS A 139 -8.62 -1.51 -0.18
N TYR A 140 -7.40 -1.26 0.28
CA TYR A 140 -6.19 -1.22 -0.50
C TYR A 140 -5.20 -2.28 -0.01
N ASP A 141 -5.23 -2.65 1.27
CA ASP A 141 -4.33 -3.61 1.89
C ASP A 141 -4.35 -4.98 1.20
N SER A 142 -5.54 -5.61 1.12
CA SER A 142 -5.72 -6.90 0.45
C SER A 142 -5.58 -6.83 -1.07
N LEU A 143 -5.60 -5.63 -1.66
CA LEU A 143 -5.43 -5.41 -3.10
C LEU A 143 -4.00 -5.00 -3.50
N PHE A 144 -3.12 -4.69 -2.54
CA PHE A 144 -1.77 -4.16 -2.79
C PHE A 144 -0.63 -5.11 -2.49
N VAL A 145 -0.91 -6.37 -2.17
CA VAL A 145 0.15 -7.36 -2.14
C VAL A 145 0.56 -7.70 -3.57
N ASN A 146 1.48 -6.89 -4.10
CA ASN A 146 2.18 -7.19 -5.33
C ASN A 146 3.22 -8.24 -4.97
N TYR A 147 2.88 -9.50 -5.20
CA TYR A 147 3.87 -10.56 -5.17
C TYR A 147 4.77 -10.37 -6.39
N VAL A 148 6.01 -9.94 -6.15
CA VAL A 148 7.05 -10.22 -7.14
C VAL A 148 7.14 -11.73 -7.17
N PRO A 149 6.87 -12.36 -8.31
CA PRO A 149 6.61 -13.80 -8.35
C PRO A 149 7.75 -14.58 -7.72
N THR A 150 8.99 -14.13 -7.91
CA THR A 150 10.21 -14.69 -7.33
C THR A 150 10.92 -13.64 -6.48
N PRO A 151 11.10 -13.80 -5.15
CA PRO A 151 11.91 -12.88 -4.37
C PRO A 151 13.35 -12.83 -4.89
N LEU A 152 13.85 -11.60 -4.99
CA LEU A 152 15.17 -11.29 -5.52
C LEU A 152 16.17 -11.19 -4.37
N SER A 153 17.32 -11.83 -4.53
CA SER A 153 18.46 -11.75 -3.62
C SER A 153 19.58 -10.94 -4.25
N LEU A 154 20.12 -9.98 -3.50
CA LEU A 154 21.30 -9.23 -3.89
C LEU A 154 22.53 -9.89 -3.27
N LEU A 155 23.42 -10.43 -4.09
CA LEU A 155 24.67 -11.02 -3.66
C LEU A 155 25.83 -10.12 -4.09
N THR A 156 26.69 -9.75 -3.15
CA THR A 156 27.89 -8.96 -3.42
C THR A 156 29.06 -9.92 -3.65
N SER A 157 29.62 -9.89 -4.86
CA SER A 157 30.84 -10.61 -5.19
C SER A 157 32.05 -10.07 -4.39
N PRO A 158 33.13 -10.84 -4.23
CA PRO A 158 34.32 -10.40 -3.48
C PRO A 158 34.97 -9.11 -4.00
N ASN A 159 34.76 -8.77 -5.27
CA ASN A 159 35.23 -7.53 -5.89
C ASN A 159 34.29 -6.33 -5.68
N GLY A 160 33.21 -6.49 -4.90
CA GLY A 160 32.21 -5.47 -4.62
C GLY A 160 31.09 -5.34 -5.65
N THR A 161 31.10 -6.13 -6.73
CA THR A 161 30.00 -6.13 -7.72
C THR A 161 28.73 -6.72 -7.10
N GLN A 162 27.59 -6.04 -7.25
CA GLN A 162 26.29 -6.54 -6.80
C GLN A 162 25.57 -7.27 -7.93
N ASN A 163 25.10 -8.47 -7.62
CA ASN A 163 24.36 -9.33 -8.54
C ASN A 163 22.96 -9.62 -7.98
N VAL A 164 21.96 -9.58 -8.86
CA VAL A 164 20.58 -9.98 -8.56
C VAL A 164 20.40 -11.46 -8.90
N HIS A 165 19.87 -12.22 -7.96
CA HIS A 165 19.59 -13.64 -8.09
C HIS A 165 18.14 -13.95 -7.73
N ILE A 166 17.61 -15.02 -8.28
CA ILE A 166 16.40 -15.67 -7.73
C ILE A 166 16.88 -16.85 -6.87
N SER A 167 16.43 -16.93 -5.62
CA SER A 167 16.75 -18.10 -4.79
C SER A 167 16.08 -19.35 -5.38
N PRO A 168 16.72 -20.53 -5.36
CA PRO A 168 16.09 -21.76 -5.83
C PRO A 168 14.78 -22.08 -5.08
N GLU A 169 14.76 -21.87 -3.77
CA GLU A 169 13.58 -22.07 -2.92
C GLU A 169 12.45 -21.13 -3.31
N ALA A 170 12.81 -19.88 -3.59
CA ALA A 170 11.89 -18.88 -4.10
C ALA A 170 11.25 -19.30 -5.42
N PHE A 171 12.04 -19.73 -6.40
CA PHE A 171 11.55 -20.24 -7.68
C PHE A 171 10.60 -21.45 -7.51
N ASN A 172 10.94 -22.37 -6.60
CA ASN A 172 10.10 -23.53 -6.31
C ASN A 172 8.74 -23.13 -5.75
N VAL A 173 8.70 -22.19 -4.79
CA VAL A 173 7.44 -21.66 -4.25
C VAL A 173 6.64 -20.98 -5.34
N SER A 174 7.26 -20.11 -6.16
CA SER A 174 6.58 -19.43 -7.27
C SER A 174 5.95 -20.42 -8.26
N SER A 175 6.69 -21.47 -8.60
CA SER A 175 6.26 -22.49 -9.56
C SER A 175 5.10 -23.32 -9.02
N ALA A 176 5.09 -23.59 -7.71
CA ALA A 176 4.01 -24.33 -7.05
C ALA A 176 2.74 -23.48 -6.87
N GLU A 177 2.88 -22.23 -6.45
CA GLU A 177 1.74 -21.33 -6.17
C GLU A 177 1.14 -20.73 -7.44
N PHE A 178 1.93 -20.55 -8.50
CA PHE A 178 1.53 -19.87 -9.73
C PHE A 178 1.87 -20.66 -11.00
N PRO A 179 1.48 -21.95 -11.09
CA PRO A 179 1.85 -22.80 -12.22
C PRO A 179 1.35 -22.25 -13.56
N ASP A 180 0.22 -21.54 -13.57
CA ASP A 180 -0.37 -20.95 -14.76
C ASP A 180 0.27 -19.63 -15.21
N GLN A 181 1.28 -19.12 -14.49
CA GLN A 181 2.02 -17.92 -14.85
C GLN A 181 3.50 -18.17 -15.17
N MET A 182 4.01 -19.36 -14.88
CA MET A 182 5.43 -19.69 -15.08
C MET A 182 5.87 -19.50 -16.52
N ASP A 183 5.09 -19.92 -17.51
CA ASP A 183 5.42 -19.72 -18.91
C ASP A 183 5.53 -18.24 -19.27
N VAL A 184 4.65 -17.38 -18.70
CA VAL A 184 4.71 -15.93 -18.95
C VAL A 184 6.02 -15.37 -18.41
N TRP A 185 6.40 -15.74 -17.18
CA TRP A 185 7.60 -15.19 -16.53
C TRP A 185 8.89 -15.72 -17.13
N GLN A 186 8.95 -17.02 -17.46
CA GLN A 186 10.11 -17.62 -18.10
C GLN A 186 10.35 -17.05 -19.50
N ASN A 187 9.29 -16.78 -20.25
CA ASN A 187 9.39 -16.23 -21.61
C ASN A 187 9.57 -14.70 -21.65
N ALA A 188 9.37 -14.01 -20.54
CA ALA A 188 9.60 -12.56 -20.44
C ALA A 188 11.09 -12.19 -20.47
N LEU A 189 11.98 -13.14 -20.20
CA LEU A 189 13.41 -12.91 -20.20
C LEU A 189 13.99 -12.84 -21.63
N PRO A 190 14.90 -11.90 -21.92
CA PRO A 190 15.41 -11.68 -23.26
C PRO A 190 16.50 -12.68 -23.66
N GLY A 191 16.57 -13.00 -24.95
CA GLY A 191 17.70 -13.72 -25.55
C GLY A 191 17.95 -15.09 -24.91
N ARG A 192 19.19 -15.35 -24.50
CA ARG A 192 19.61 -16.64 -23.90
C ARG A 192 18.96 -16.94 -22.55
N LEU A 193 18.35 -15.94 -21.92
CA LEU A 193 17.67 -16.10 -20.63
C LEU A 193 16.22 -16.54 -20.76
N ASN A 194 15.67 -16.55 -21.99
CA ASN A 194 14.34 -17.06 -22.23
C ASN A 194 14.25 -18.53 -21.75
N GLY A 195 13.27 -18.83 -20.92
CA GLY A 195 13.12 -20.16 -20.32
C GLY A 195 13.99 -20.42 -19.09
N GLN A 196 14.87 -19.50 -18.71
CA GLN A 196 15.93 -19.72 -17.70
C GLN A 196 15.73 -18.92 -16.41
N LEU A 197 14.48 -18.72 -15.99
CA LEU A 197 14.17 -17.91 -14.80
C LEU A 197 14.82 -18.48 -13.53
N GLU A 198 14.90 -19.80 -13.39
CA GLU A 198 15.54 -20.48 -12.26
C GLU A 198 17.05 -20.21 -12.17
N THR A 199 17.70 -19.87 -13.29
CA THR A 199 19.16 -19.67 -13.35
C THR A 199 19.57 -18.20 -13.39
N VAL A 200 18.63 -17.27 -13.17
CA VAL A 200 18.94 -15.83 -13.21
C VAL A 200 19.90 -15.48 -12.08
N GLY A 201 21.14 -15.17 -12.47
CA GLY A 201 22.16 -14.42 -11.73
C GLY A 201 22.75 -13.36 -12.68
N VAL A 202 23.19 -12.20 -12.19
CA VAL A 202 23.56 -11.05 -13.05
C VAL A 202 24.77 -11.30 -13.99
N ASP A 203 25.49 -12.42 -13.88
CA ASP A 203 26.43 -12.87 -14.93
C ASP A 203 25.74 -13.19 -16.27
N VAL A 204 24.42 -13.30 -16.27
CA VAL A 204 23.66 -13.67 -17.46
C VAL A 204 23.02 -12.47 -18.19
N LEU A 205 22.76 -11.36 -17.48
CA LEU A 205 22.07 -10.17 -18.02
C LEU A 205 23.00 -9.19 -18.75
N TYR A 206 24.28 -9.14 -18.38
CA TYR A 206 25.28 -8.31 -19.07
C TYR A 206 26.38 -9.21 -19.60
N GLY A 207 26.24 -9.64 -20.85
CA GLY A 207 27.30 -10.35 -21.57
C GLY A 207 28.51 -9.46 -21.92
N LYS A 208 29.03 -8.63 -20.99
CA LYS A 208 30.33 -7.93 -21.04
C LYS A 208 30.62 -7.15 -19.72
N PRO A 209 31.91 -6.93 -19.38
CA PRO A 209 32.34 -6.50 -18.05
C PRO A 209 31.93 -5.06 -17.68
N ALA A 210 31.76 -4.87 -16.38
CA ALA A 210 31.17 -3.75 -15.66
C ALA A 210 31.95 -2.41 -15.69
N ASN A 211 32.41 -1.95 -16.86
CA ASN A 211 33.17 -0.69 -16.97
C ASN A 211 32.45 0.46 -17.70
N THR A 212 31.13 0.42 -17.86
CA THR A 212 30.43 1.47 -18.64
C THR A 212 29.06 1.90 -18.10
N LEU A 213 28.93 2.09 -16.79
CA LEU A 213 27.74 2.72 -16.21
C LEU A 213 28.13 3.86 -15.27
N THR A 214 28.69 4.91 -15.86
CA THR A 214 28.56 6.28 -15.35
C THR A 214 27.49 6.97 -16.20
N GLN A 215 26.50 7.56 -15.54
CA GLN A 215 25.33 8.29 -16.08
C GLN A 215 24.09 7.46 -16.40
N ILE A 216 23.22 7.32 -15.39
CA ILE A 216 21.82 7.76 -15.47
C ILE A 216 21.57 8.68 -14.26
#